data_AF-A0A9Q7XTZ4-F1
#
_entry.id   AF-A0A9Q7XTZ4-F1
#
_cell.length_a   1.000
_cell.length_b   1.000
_cell.length_c   1.000
_cell.angle_alpha   90.00
_cell.angle_beta   90.00
_cell.angle_gamma   90.00
#
_symmetry.space_group_name_H-M   'P 1'
#
loop_
_entity.id
_entity.type
_entity.pdbx_description
1 polymer ?
#
loop_
_entity_poly.entity_id
_entity_poly.type
_entity_poly.pdbx_seq_one_letter_code
_entity_poly.pdbx_strand_id
1 'polypeptide(L)' 'MWPDGGHGRETFRSLEYAITAGAKKAQQRHVELLIHGRDGHVKQRRNFSEA' A
#
# COMPACT_ATOMS: atom_id res chain seq x y z
N MET A 1 1.68 10.43 17.46
CA MET A 1 1.09 11.11 16.29
C MET A 1 1.77 10.56 15.06
N TRP A 2 1.10 9.68 14.31
CA TRP A 2 1.60 9.26 12.98
C TRP A 2 0.98 10.19 11.93
N PRO A 3 1.79 10.78 11.02
CA PRO A 3 1.27 11.71 10.02
C PRO A 3 0.52 10.93 8.93
N ASP A 4 -0.68 11.41 8.61
CA ASP A 4 -1.38 11.21 7.32
C ASP A 4 -1.68 9.78 6.83
N GLY A 5 -2.40 9.00 7.64
CA GLY A 5 -3.00 7.71 7.23
C GLY A 5 -4.52 7.66 7.38
N GLY A 6 -5.21 8.80 7.30
CA GLY A 6 -6.63 8.94 7.62
C GLY A 6 -7.58 8.57 6.48
N HIS A 7 -7.69 7.29 6.13
CA HIS A 7 -8.91 6.67 5.59
C HIS A 7 -8.91 5.22 6.12
N GLY A 8 -10.01 4.79 6.75
CA GLY A 8 -10.10 3.59 7.59
C GLY A 8 -9.22 2.41 7.17
N ARG A 9 -8.55 1.78 8.14
CA ARG A 9 -7.75 0.56 7.92
C ARG A 9 -8.62 -0.51 7.25
N GLU A 10 -8.42 -0.71 5.96
CA GLU A 10 -8.96 -1.87 5.25
C GLU A 10 -8.16 -3.10 5.71
N THR A 11 -8.86 -4.10 6.24
CA THR A 11 -8.25 -5.39 6.61
C THR A 11 -8.63 -6.45 5.59
N PHE A 12 -7.65 -7.27 5.21
CA PHE A 12 -7.83 -8.35 4.23
C PHE A 12 -7.51 -9.70 4.86
N ARG A 13 -8.19 -10.76 4.39
CA ARG A 13 -7.96 -12.13 4.87
C ARG A 13 -6.65 -12.75 4.38
N SER A 14 -6.04 -12.19 3.33
CA SER A 14 -4.77 -12.66 2.79
C SER A 14 -3.85 -11.51 2.38
N LEU A 15 -2.54 -11.74 2.51
CA LEU A 15 -1.51 -10.79 2.09
C LEU A 15 -1.57 -10.52 0.58
N GLU A 16 -1.73 -11.56 -0.23
CA GLU A 16 -1.81 -11.41 -1.70
C GLU A 16 -2.99 -10.53 -2.13
N TYR A 17 -4.15 -10.70 -1.49
CA TYR A 17 -5.31 -9.86 -1.79
C TYR A 17 -5.10 -8.42 -1.33
N ALA A 18 -4.47 -8.20 -0.17
CA ALA A 18 -4.09 -6.87 0.29
C ALA A 18 -3.15 -6.16 -0.69
N ILE A 19 -2.13 -6.86 -1.19
CA ILE A 19 -1.17 -6.34 -2.17
C ILE A 19 -1.89 -6.01 -3.49
N THR A 20 -2.77 -6.89 -3.96
CA THR A 20 -3.51 -6.70 -5.22
C THR A 20 -4.46 -5.51 -5.15
N ALA A 21 -5.24 -5.39 -4.07
CA ALA A 21 -6.14 -4.26 -3.83
C ALA A 21 -5.37 -2.95 -3.70
N GLY A 22 -4.27 -2.95 -2.95
CA GLY A 22 -3.36 -1.81 -2.79
C GLY A 22 -2.75 -1.36 -4.11
N ALA A 23 -2.27 -2.30 -4.94
CA ALA A 23 -1.70 -2.00 -6.25
C ALA A 23 -2.73 -1.37 -7.20
N LYS A 24 -3.95 -1.92 -7.24
CA LYS A 24 -5.03 -1.34 -8.06
C LYS A 24 -5.35 0.10 -7.65
N LYS A 25 -5.43 0.36 -6.33
CA LYS A 25 -5.72 1.69 -5.78
C LYS A 25 -4.57 2.67 -6.02
N ALA A 26 -3.32 2.21 -5.89
CA ALA A 26 -2.12 3.01 -6.14
C ALA A 26 -2.00 3.39 -7.62
N GLN A 27 -2.25 2.44 -8.53
CA GLN A 27 -2.27 2.69 -9.98
C GLN A 27 -3.34 3.72 -10.36
N GLN A 28 -4.58 3.58 -9.85
CA GLN A 28 -5.67 4.54 -10.10
C GLN A 28 -5.35 5.96 -9.61
N ARG A 29 -4.49 6.07 -8.60
CA ARG A 29 -4.13 7.35 -7.97
C ARG A 29 -2.78 7.88 -8.44
N HIS A 30 -2.06 7.15 -9.30
CA HIS A 30 -0.71 7.51 -9.76
C HIS A 30 0.29 7.75 -8.62
N VAL A 31 0.22 6.91 -7.57
CA VAL A 31 1.08 7.02 -6.38
C VAL A 31 1.92 5.77 -6.18
N GLU A 32 3.00 5.89 -5.42
CA GLU A 32 3.80 4.75 -5.00
C GLU A 32 3.03 3.85 -4.00
N LEU A 33 3.17 2.53 -4.16
CA LEU A 33 2.75 1.53 -3.19
C LEU A 33 3.95 1.07 -2.35
N LEU A 34 3.84 1.20 -1.04
CA LEU A 34 4.80 0.67 -0.05
C LEU A 34 4.21 -0.50 0.72
N ILE A 35 4.92 -1.64 0.72
CA ILE A 35 4.54 -2.84 1.48
C ILE A 35 5.51 -2.99 2.64
N HIS A 36 4.99 -2.83 3.86
CA HIS A 36 5.74 -3.01 5.10
C HIS A 36 5.61 -4.44 5.61
N GLY A 37 6.69 -4.99 6.17
CA GLY A 37 6.64 -6.18 6.99
C GLY A 37 6.05 -5.89 8.38
N ARG A 38 5.81 -6.94 9.18
CA ARG A 38 5.37 -6.77 10.58
C ARG A 38 6.41 -6.05 11.45
N ASP A 39 7.66 -6.09 11.02
CA ASP A 39 8.80 -5.36 11.59
C ASP A 39 8.77 -3.85 11.29
N GLY A 40 7.81 -3.38 10.48
CA GLY A 40 7.70 -1.98 10.11
C GLY A 40 8.68 -1.56 9.00
N HIS A 41 9.54 -2.46 8.53
CA HIS A 41 10.44 -2.17 7.42
C HIS A 41 9.76 -2.38 6.07
N VAL A 42 10.08 -1.53 5.10
CA VAL A 42 9.61 -1.69 3.71
C VAL A 42 10.27 -2.93 3.11
N LYS A 43 9.46 -3.90 2.69
CA LYS A 43 9.91 -5.13 2.00
C LYS A 43 9.78 -5.02 0.49
N GLN A 44 8.81 -4.24 0.00
CA GLN A 44 8.61 -4.02 -1.42
C GLN A 44 8.08 -2.60 -1.67
N ARG A 45 8.50 -2.02 -2.80
CA ARG A 45 7.97 -0.77 -3.35
C ARG A 45 7.56 -0.97 -4.81
N ARG A 46 6.52 -0.28 -5.24
CA ARG A 46 6.12 -0.20 -6.66
C ARG A 46 5.72 1.23 -6.97
N ASN A 47 6.42 1.86 -7.90
CA ASN A 47 6.13 3.20 -8.35
C ASN A 47 5.09 3.15 -9.48
N PHE A 48 4.04 3.96 -9.38
CA PHE A 48 3.03 4.16 -10.42
C PHE A 48 2.87 5.65 -10.79
N SER A 49 3.87 6.46 -10.40
CA SER A 49 3.90 7.91 -10.54
C SER A 49 4.54 8.36 -11.85
N GLU A 50 5.17 7.45 -12.58
CA GLU A 50 5.67 7.68 -13.94
C GLU A 50 4.74 6.99 -14.93
N ALA A 51 3.96 7.79 -15.65
CA ALA A 51 3.21 7.40 -16.84
C ALA A 51 3.73 8.22 -18.03
#